data_AF-T2PML8-F1
#
_entry.id   AF-T2PML8-F1
#
_cell.length_a   1.000
_cell.length_b   1.000
_cell.length_c   1.000
_cell.angle_alpha   90.00
_cell.angle_beta   90.00
_cell.angle_gamma   90.00
#
_symmetry.space_group_name_H-M   'P 1'
#
loop_
_entity.id
_entity.type
_entity.pdbx_description
1 polymer ?
#
loop_
_entity_poly.entity_id
_entity_poly.type
_entity_poly.pdbx_seq_one_letter_code
_entity_poly.pdbx_strand_id
1 'polypeptide(L)'
;MAGFMKNMMSYVGMSDVQDDDDFVDSQAQETSFDNDHNVAPISLHNSESQLGNGTSSRAGAVRMSRITTIHPKSYDDAQLVGRALRDGTPVVLNLTGVSESVAYRIVDFSAGVVFGVRGSIERVTPRVFLLSPSQVNIKVEDAPNGGSARELFS
;
A
#
# COMPACT_ATOMS: atom_id res chain seq x y z
N MET A 1 -38.78 -14.87 -54.26
CA MET A 1 -38.47 -15.17 -52.85
C MET A 1 -37.38 -14.21 -52.40
N ALA A 2 -37.72 -13.16 -51.66
CA ALA A 2 -36.79 -12.24 -51.04
C ALA A 2 -37.53 -11.50 -49.92
N GLY A 3 -36.96 -11.46 -48.71
CA GLY A 3 -37.54 -10.74 -47.58
C GLY A 3 -37.01 -11.18 -46.22
N PHE A 4 -35.69 -11.33 -46.09
CA PHE A 4 -35.02 -11.34 -44.79
C PHE A 4 -34.83 -9.88 -44.33
N MET A 5 -34.87 -9.66 -43.01
CA MET A 5 -34.55 -8.43 -42.26
C MET A 5 -35.73 -7.50 -41.95
N LYS A 6 -36.56 -7.91 -41.00
CA LYS A 6 -37.23 -7.02 -40.04
C LYS A 6 -36.73 -7.41 -38.65
N ASN A 7 -35.98 -6.52 -37.99
CA ASN A 7 -35.78 -6.40 -36.53
C ASN A 7 -34.46 -5.67 -36.18
N MET A 8 -34.27 -4.45 -36.70
CA MET A 8 -33.23 -3.54 -36.22
C MET A 8 -33.77 -2.14 -35.91
N MET A 9 -35.09 -1.99 -35.72
CA MET A 9 -35.75 -0.69 -35.52
C MET A 9 -36.41 -0.56 -34.15
N SER A 10 -35.80 -1.11 -33.11
CA SER A 10 -36.26 -0.98 -31.71
C SER A 10 -35.17 -0.59 -30.71
N TYR A 11 -33.94 -0.32 -31.17
CA TYR A 11 -32.81 0.05 -30.30
C TYR A 11 -32.32 1.50 -30.52
N VAL A 12 -33.14 2.34 -31.14
CA VAL A 12 -32.89 3.78 -31.21
C VAL A 12 -34.18 4.49 -30.87
N GLY A 13 -34.28 4.93 -29.61
CA GLY A 13 -35.10 6.06 -29.23
C GLY A 13 -36.61 5.84 -29.18
N MET A 14 -37.12 5.96 -27.96
CA MET A 14 -38.29 6.81 -27.69
C MET A 14 -39.55 6.42 -28.46
N SER A 15 -40.21 5.39 -27.93
CA SER A 15 -41.67 5.36 -27.95
C SER A 15 -42.21 6.61 -27.25
N ASP A 16 -42.94 7.38 -28.05
CA ASP A 16 -44.02 8.29 -27.70
C ASP A 16 -44.65 7.99 -26.33
N VAL A 17 -44.35 8.83 -25.34
CA VAL A 17 -45.14 9.01 -24.13
C VAL A 17 -45.63 10.46 -24.13
N GLN A 18 -46.79 10.63 -24.75
CA GLN A 18 -47.90 11.47 -24.32
C GLN A 18 -47.54 12.66 -23.43
N ASP A 19 -47.71 13.85 -24.01
CA ASP A 19 -47.76 15.14 -23.32
C ASP A 19 -48.72 15.07 -22.13
N ASP A 20 -48.19 15.25 -20.91
CA ASP A 20 -48.92 15.83 -19.79
C ASP A 20 -47.94 16.76 -19.06
N ASP A 21 -48.18 18.05 -19.23
CA ASP A 21 -47.56 19.15 -18.51
C ASP A 21 -47.80 18.98 -17.00
N ASP A 22 -46.74 18.84 -16.20
CA ASP A 22 -46.75 19.27 -14.81
C ASP A 22 -45.35 19.74 -14.37
N PHE A 23 -45.29 21.04 -14.15
CA PHE A 23 -44.17 21.80 -13.59
C PHE A 23 -43.83 21.33 -12.16
N VAL A 24 -42.56 21.02 -11.90
CA VAL A 24 -41.92 21.24 -10.60
C VAL A 24 -40.43 21.53 -10.79
N ASP A 25 -40.12 22.82 -10.94
CA ASP A 25 -38.78 23.38 -10.82
C ASP A 25 -38.32 23.26 -9.35
N SER A 26 -37.66 22.15 -9.05
CA SER A 26 -37.05 21.92 -7.74
C SER A 26 -35.66 22.52 -7.76
N GLN A 27 -35.57 23.76 -7.27
CA GLN A 27 -34.38 24.55 -7.05
C GLN A 27 -33.12 23.71 -6.82
N ALA A 28 -32.18 23.81 -7.75
CA ALA A 28 -30.80 23.41 -7.50
C ALA A 28 -30.28 24.22 -6.31
N GLN A 29 -30.13 23.56 -5.16
CA GLN A 29 -29.32 24.10 -4.08
C GLN A 29 -27.87 24.10 -4.55
N GLU A 30 -27.45 25.25 -5.09
CA GLU A 30 -26.06 25.60 -5.26
C GLU A 30 -25.40 25.62 -3.86
N THR A 31 -24.70 24.54 -3.52
CA THR A 31 -23.77 24.57 -2.41
C THR A 31 -22.54 25.35 -2.88
N SER A 32 -22.58 26.66 -2.62
CA SER A 32 -21.40 27.52 -2.64
C SER A 32 -20.37 26.94 -1.67
N PHE A 33 -19.36 26.24 -2.19
CA PHE A 33 -18.14 25.93 -1.48
C PHE A 33 -17.17 27.10 -1.65
N ASP A 34 -17.50 28.24 -1.04
CA ASP A 34 -16.55 29.31 -0.79
C ASP A 34 -15.64 28.87 0.37
N ASN A 35 -14.47 28.32 0.06
CA ASN A 35 -13.33 28.29 0.98
C ASN A 35 -12.02 28.08 0.20
N ASP A 36 -11.72 29.04 -0.66
CA ASP A 36 -10.37 29.24 -1.19
C ASP A 36 -9.49 29.89 -0.10
N HIS A 37 -9.10 29.09 0.90
CA HIS A 37 -8.06 29.50 1.87
C HIS A 37 -6.69 29.36 1.21
N ASN A 38 -6.34 30.36 0.40
CA ASN A 38 -5.00 30.58 -0.10
C ASN A 38 -4.07 30.94 1.07
N VAL A 39 -3.48 29.95 1.72
CA VAL A 39 -2.42 30.15 2.73
C VAL A 39 -1.12 30.45 1.98
N ALA A 40 -0.93 31.70 1.59
CA ALA A 40 0.35 32.17 1.11
C ALA A 40 1.33 32.29 2.30
N PRO A 41 2.52 31.63 2.28
CA PRO A 41 3.52 31.84 3.31
C PRO A 41 4.15 33.23 3.16
N ILE A 42 3.97 34.06 4.19
CA ILE A 42 4.70 35.32 4.37
C ILE A 42 6.21 35.06 4.36
N SER A 43 6.87 35.50 3.29
CA SER A 43 8.33 35.52 3.18
C SER A 43 8.86 36.75 3.92
N LEU A 44 9.34 36.55 5.15
CA LEU A 44 10.21 37.52 5.83
C LEU A 44 11.65 37.07 5.64
N HIS A 45 12.35 37.77 4.76
CA HIS A 45 13.79 37.69 4.58
C HIS A 45 14.47 38.55 5.65
N ASN A 46 15.39 37.98 6.44
CA ASN A 46 16.65 38.68 6.73
C ASN A 46 17.79 37.69 7.03
N SER A 47 18.91 37.98 6.40
CA SER A 47 20.16 37.24 6.40
C SER A 47 20.93 37.39 7.71
N GLU A 48 21.65 36.35 8.16
CA GLU A 48 23.08 36.48 8.49
C GLU A 48 23.76 35.13 8.74
N SER A 49 24.99 35.08 8.23
CA SER A 49 25.93 33.97 8.12
C SER A 49 26.52 33.50 9.44
N GLN A 50 26.55 32.18 9.65
CA GLN A 50 27.58 31.53 10.48
C GLN A 50 28.10 30.26 9.79
N LEU A 51 29.31 30.38 9.26
CA LEU A 51 30.24 29.29 9.00
C LEU A 51 30.56 28.63 10.34
N GLY A 52 30.33 27.33 10.50
CA GLY A 52 30.62 26.68 11.77
C GLY A 52 30.31 25.20 11.85
N ASN A 53 31.33 24.42 11.50
CA ASN A 53 31.59 23.07 11.97
C ASN A 53 30.81 21.91 11.36
N GLY A 54 31.52 21.15 10.52
CA GLY A 54 31.16 19.80 10.12
C GLY A 54 31.01 18.90 11.34
N THR A 55 29.79 18.78 11.84
CA THR A 55 29.41 17.65 12.65
C THR A 55 29.25 16.48 11.69
N SER A 56 30.18 15.54 11.73
CA SER A 56 29.95 14.20 11.21
C SER A 56 28.56 13.78 11.65
N SER A 57 27.61 13.70 10.71
CA SER A 57 26.49 12.81 10.86
C SER A 57 27.12 11.42 10.90
N ARG A 58 27.54 11.03 12.11
CA ARG A 58 27.39 9.65 12.54
C ARG A 58 25.91 9.41 12.32
N ALA A 59 25.59 8.95 11.11
CA ALA A 59 24.41 8.19 10.81
C ALA A 59 24.40 7.17 11.95
N GLY A 60 23.58 7.46 12.95
CA GLY A 60 23.37 6.55 14.04
C GLY A 60 22.84 5.33 13.33
N ALA A 61 23.70 4.34 13.14
CA ALA A 61 23.28 3.02 12.79
C ALA A 61 22.27 2.69 13.88
N VAL A 62 20.99 2.85 13.56
CA VAL A 62 19.89 2.44 14.41
C VAL A 62 20.18 0.97 14.61
N ARG A 63 20.80 0.64 15.75
CA ARG A 63 21.16 -0.72 16.09
C ARG A 63 19.85 -1.43 16.31
N MET A 64 19.34 -2.01 15.22
CA MET A 64 18.14 -2.80 15.21
C MET A 64 18.35 -3.97 16.16
N SER A 65 17.72 -3.89 17.33
CA SER A 65 17.82 -4.95 18.33
C SER A 65 16.69 -5.96 18.22
N ARG A 66 15.70 -5.75 17.35
CA ARG A 66 14.46 -6.54 17.39
C ARG A 66 13.83 -6.74 16.00
N ILE A 67 13.61 -8.01 15.67
CA ILE A 67 12.73 -8.48 14.60
C ILE A 67 11.53 -9.14 15.28
N THR A 68 10.32 -8.98 14.73
CA THR A 68 9.11 -9.60 15.27
C THR A 68 8.55 -10.64 14.32
N THR A 69 8.17 -11.80 14.84
CA THR A 69 7.49 -12.83 14.05
C THR A 69 6.00 -12.79 14.31
N ILE A 70 5.19 -12.78 13.25
CA ILE A 70 3.73 -12.75 13.32
C ILE A 70 3.18 -14.00 12.62
N HIS A 71 2.32 -14.72 13.34
CA HIS A 71 1.61 -15.91 12.86
C HIS A 71 0.11 -15.59 12.81
N PRO A 72 -0.37 -14.93 11.74
CA PRO A 72 -1.79 -14.58 11.63
C PRO A 72 -2.65 -15.84 11.56
N LYS A 73 -3.86 -15.74 12.10
CA LYS A 73 -4.90 -16.78 12.01
C LYS A 73 -6.05 -16.35 11.11
N SER A 74 -6.23 -15.04 10.96
CA SER A 74 -7.29 -14.40 10.21
C SER A 74 -6.76 -13.21 9.41
N TYR A 75 -7.59 -12.66 8.52
CA TYR A 75 -7.22 -11.48 7.74
C TYR A 75 -7.00 -10.24 8.62
N ASP A 76 -7.77 -10.08 9.70
CA ASP A 76 -7.68 -8.92 10.60
C ASP A 76 -6.30 -8.78 11.27
N ASP A 77 -5.60 -9.90 11.47
CA ASP A 77 -4.25 -9.93 12.02
C ASP A 77 -3.22 -9.22 11.12
N ALA A 78 -3.54 -8.99 9.84
CA ALA A 78 -2.68 -8.24 8.93
C ALA A 78 -2.39 -6.81 9.45
N GLN A 79 -3.30 -6.21 10.21
CA GLN A 79 -3.07 -4.90 10.82
C GLN A 79 -1.88 -4.89 11.80
N LEU A 80 -1.55 -6.03 12.43
CA LEU A 80 -0.38 -6.15 13.31
C LEU A 80 0.92 -6.02 12.52
N VAL A 81 0.97 -6.60 11.32
CA VAL A 81 2.08 -6.45 10.37
C VAL A 81 2.23 -4.97 9.98
N GLY A 82 1.10 -4.33 9.66
CA GLY A 82 1.04 -2.92 9.29
C GLY A 82 1.63 -2.00 10.35
N ARG A 83 1.21 -2.17 11.60
CA ARG A 83 1.69 -1.39 12.75
C ARG A 83 3.20 -1.60 12.98
N ALA A 84 3.65 -2.85 13.03
CA ALA A 84 5.06 -3.16 13.26
C ALA A 84 5.99 -2.53 12.20
N LEU A 85 5.62 -2.63 10.92
CA LEU A 85 6.41 -2.04 9.83
C LEU A 85 6.44 -0.51 9.88
N ARG A 86 5.30 0.12 10.19
CA ARG A 86 5.23 1.58 10.36
C ARG A 86 6.07 2.06 11.53
N ASP A 87 6.16 1.27 12.60
CA ASP A 87 6.98 1.56 13.77
C ASP A 87 8.48 1.24 13.53
N GLY A 88 8.87 0.90 12.30
CA GLY A 88 10.26 0.64 11.91
C GLY A 88 10.77 -0.75 12.31
N THR A 89 9.87 -1.67 12.70
CA THR A 89 10.23 -3.03 13.13
C THR A 89 10.08 -4.03 11.97
N PRO A 90 11.14 -4.75 11.56
CA PRO A 90 11.03 -5.82 10.58
C PRO A 90 10.12 -6.96 11.06
N VAL A 91 9.40 -7.58 10.13
CA VAL A 91 8.43 -8.64 10.41
C VAL A 91 8.77 -9.92 9.65
N VAL A 92 8.82 -11.04 10.37
CA VAL A 92 8.71 -12.38 9.77
C VAL A 92 7.25 -12.80 9.79
N LEU A 93 6.63 -12.84 8.61
CA LEU A 93 5.23 -13.20 8.43
C LEU A 93 5.11 -14.68 8.08
N ASN A 94 4.58 -15.49 8.98
CA ASN A 94 4.39 -16.92 8.78
C ASN A 94 2.91 -17.26 8.56
N LEU A 95 2.56 -17.62 7.32
CA LEU A 95 1.20 -17.96 6.89
C LEU A 95 0.93 -19.48 6.94
N THR A 96 1.76 -20.26 7.65
CA THR A 96 1.55 -21.69 7.82
C THR A 96 0.24 -21.94 8.58
N GLY A 97 -0.63 -22.79 8.00
CA GLY A 97 -1.93 -23.12 8.58
C GLY A 97 -3.05 -22.12 8.24
N VAL A 98 -2.75 -21.01 7.57
CA VAL A 98 -3.76 -20.09 7.04
C VAL A 98 -4.30 -20.64 5.72
N SER A 99 -5.62 -20.54 5.50
CA SER A 99 -6.24 -20.90 4.22
C SER A 99 -5.65 -20.06 3.09
N GLU A 100 -5.44 -20.66 1.93
CA GLU A 100 -4.76 -20.02 0.80
C GLU A 100 -5.39 -18.68 0.37
N SER A 101 -6.73 -18.61 0.31
CA SER A 101 -7.45 -17.37 -0.03
C SER A 101 -7.16 -16.22 0.95
N VAL A 102 -7.10 -16.52 2.25
CA VAL A 102 -6.76 -15.53 3.29
C VAL A 102 -5.27 -15.18 3.23
N ALA A 103 -4.40 -16.16 2.98
CA ALA A 103 -2.97 -15.93 2.86
C ALA A 103 -2.65 -14.92 1.73
N TYR A 104 -3.26 -15.08 0.55
CA TYR A 104 -3.08 -14.11 -0.54
C TYR A 104 -3.52 -12.70 -0.14
N ARG A 105 -4.68 -12.55 0.50
CA ARG A 105 -5.15 -11.25 0.97
C ARG A 105 -4.22 -10.61 1.99
N ILE A 106 -3.66 -11.40 2.92
CA ILE A 106 -2.69 -10.90 3.91
C ILE A 106 -1.40 -10.45 3.22
N VAL A 107 -0.92 -11.19 2.21
CA VAL A 107 0.24 -10.79 1.41
C VAL A 107 -0.03 -9.49 0.66
N ASP A 108 -1.18 -9.35 0.00
CA ASP A 108 -1.55 -8.13 -0.74
C ASP A 108 -1.62 -6.91 0.18
N PHE A 109 -2.28 -7.04 1.34
CA PHE A 109 -2.30 -6.00 2.35
C PHE A 109 -0.87 -5.61 2.76
N SER A 110 -0.03 -6.61 3.05
CA SER A 110 1.32 -6.37 3.53
C SER A 110 2.21 -5.75 2.46
N ALA A 111 2.06 -6.14 1.20
CA ALA A 111 2.74 -5.53 0.06
C ALA A 111 2.35 -4.04 -0.09
N GLY A 112 1.07 -3.70 0.09
CA GLY A 112 0.61 -2.32 0.11
C GLY A 112 1.24 -1.49 1.24
N VAL A 113 1.32 -2.05 2.46
CA VAL A 113 2.00 -1.39 3.58
C VAL A 113 3.49 -1.22 3.30
N VAL A 114 4.17 -2.28 2.86
CA VAL A 114 5.61 -2.28 2.55
C VAL A 114 5.91 -1.20 1.51
N PHE A 115 5.10 -1.10 0.47
CA PHE A 115 5.21 -0.03 -0.53
C PHE A 115 5.06 1.36 0.10
N GLY A 116 4.06 1.55 0.96
CA GLY A 116 3.83 2.82 1.66
C GLY A 116 4.99 3.25 2.57
N VAL A 117 5.68 2.31 3.22
CA VAL A 117 6.85 2.59 4.08
C VAL A 117 8.20 2.56 3.34
N ARG A 118 8.16 2.44 1.99
CA ARG A 118 9.34 2.29 1.12
C ARG A 118 10.23 1.11 1.54
N GLY A 119 9.60 0.05 2.02
CA GLY A 119 10.25 -1.17 2.48
C GLY A 119 10.49 -2.19 1.37
N SER A 120 10.93 -3.38 1.78
CA SER A 120 11.03 -4.57 0.94
C SER A 120 10.23 -5.73 1.53
N ILE A 121 9.75 -6.60 0.65
CA ILE A 121 9.14 -7.88 0.99
C ILE A 121 9.89 -8.98 0.25
N GLU A 122 10.29 -10.00 0.99
CA GLU A 122 11.05 -11.11 0.45
C GLU A 122 10.47 -12.44 0.92
N ARG A 123 10.42 -13.42 0.04
CA ARG A 123 9.98 -14.77 0.38
C ARG A 123 11.17 -15.61 0.79
N VAL A 124 11.27 -15.95 2.07
CA VAL A 124 12.38 -16.76 2.60
C VAL A 124 12.13 -18.26 2.46
N THR A 125 10.88 -18.70 2.62
CA THR A 125 10.45 -20.10 2.41
C THR A 125 8.98 -20.15 1.94
N PRO A 126 8.41 -21.31 1.58
CA PRO A 126 6.99 -21.39 1.30
C PRO A 126 6.14 -20.91 2.48
N ARG A 127 5.25 -19.96 2.22
CA ARG A 127 4.35 -19.34 3.21
C ARG A 127 5.05 -18.52 4.31
N VAL A 128 6.34 -18.25 4.23
CA VAL A 128 7.04 -17.36 5.16
C VAL A 128 7.72 -16.23 4.39
N PHE A 129 7.45 -15.00 4.83
CA PHE A 129 7.96 -13.79 4.22
C PHE A 129 8.71 -12.95 5.25
N LEU A 130 9.75 -12.27 4.80
CA LEU A 130 10.47 -11.24 5.54
C LEU A 130 10.08 -9.88 4.99
N LEU A 131 9.57 -9.01 5.86
CA LEU A 131 9.12 -7.67 5.53
C LEU A 131 9.97 -6.66 6.29
N SER A 132 10.46 -5.66 5.59
CA SER A 132 11.50 -4.78 6.09
C SER A 132 11.16 -3.34 5.76
N PRO A 133 11.15 -2.40 6.72
CA PRO A 133 10.92 -0.99 6.43
C PRO A 133 12.15 -0.34 5.76
N SER A 134 12.00 0.85 5.19
CA SER A 134 13.05 1.57 4.45
C SER A 134 14.37 1.79 5.21
N GLN A 135 14.32 1.79 6.54
CA GLN A 135 15.48 1.96 7.40
C GLN A 135 16.38 0.72 7.45
N VAL A 136 15.96 -0.38 6.81
CA VAL A 136 16.52 -1.72 6.98
C VAL A 136 16.82 -2.33 5.62
N ASN A 137 18.11 -2.40 5.30
CA ASN A 137 18.56 -3.09 4.09
C ASN A 137 18.99 -4.51 4.46
N ILE A 138 18.20 -5.52 4.03
CA ILE A 138 18.54 -6.93 4.21
C ILE A 138 19.10 -7.46 2.89
N LYS A 139 20.28 -8.05 2.97
CA LYS A 139 20.82 -8.91 1.91
C LYS A 139 20.52 -10.34 2.32
N VAL A 140 19.64 -11.01 1.58
CA VAL A 140 19.56 -12.47 1.67
C VAL A 140 20.66 -13.01 0.78
N GLU A 141 21.67 -13.62 1.40
CA GLU A 141 22.62 -14.43 0.66
C GLU A 141 21.90 -15.73 0.29
N ASP A 142 21.68 -15.92 -1.02
CA ASP A 142 21.34 -17.23 -1.56
C ASP A 142 22.48 -18.18 -1.18
N ALA A 143 22.23 -19.04 -0.20
CA ALA A 143 23.18 -20.07 0.17
C ALA A 143 23.47 -20.89 -1.10
N PRO A 144 24.73 -20.94 -1.58
CA PRO A 144 25.06 -21.77 -2.72
C PRO A 144 24.73 -23.21 -2.34
N ASN A 145 23.74 -23.78 -3.02
CA ASN A 145 23.44 -25.21 -2.97
C ASN A 145 24.70 -25.99 -3.38
N GLY A 146 25.56 -26.33 -2.42
CA GLY A 146 26.83 -27.00 -2.73
C GLY A 146 27.78 -27.23 -1.56
N GLY A 147 27.65 -26.51 -0.43
CA GLY A 147 28.45 -26.77 0.76
C GLY A 147 27.71 -27.70 1.73
N SER A 148 28.18 -28.94 1.89
CA SER A 148 27.66 -29.89 2.87
C SER A 148 27.66 -29.25 4.27
N ALA A 149 26.49 -29.03 4.85
CA ALA A 149 26.30 -28.50 6.21
C ALA A 149 27.02 -29.33 7.31
N ARG A 150 27.61 -30.48 6.97
CA ARG A 150 28.39 -31.34 7.86
C ARG A 150 29.78 -30.79 8.20
N GLU A 151 30.33 -29.86 7.41
CA GLU A 151 31.66 -29.28 7.67
C GLU A 151 31.64 -28.13 8.69
N LEU A 152 30.48 -27.52 8.94
CA LEU A 152 30.35 -26.38 9.86
C LEU A 152 30.24 -26.80 11.34
N PHE A 153 30.05 -28.09 11.61
CA PHE A 153 29.83 -28.64 12.95
C PHE A 153 30.80 -29.79 13.30
N SER A 154 31.89 -29.95 12.56
CA SER A 154 32.94 -30.94 12.86
C SER A 154 34.16 -30.29 13.50
#